data_AF-J9C1N4-F1
#
_entry.id   AF-J9C1N4-F1
#
_cell.length_a   1.000
_cell.length_b   1.000
_cell.length_c   1.000
_cell.angle_alpha   90.00
_cell.angle_beta   90.00
_cell.angle_gamma   90.00
#
_symmetry.space_group_name_H-M   'P 1'
#
loop_
_entity.id
_entity.type
_entity.pdbx_description
1 polymer ?
#
loop_
_entity_poly.entity_id
_entity_poly.type
_entity_poly.pdbx_seq_one_letter_code
_entity_poly.pdbx_strand_id
1 'polypeptide(L)'
;MKLRQILYQWGTGIFFCLSTLTACSDDDAPVEEPVLPQPPTVAISKENLSFTTANLQLQSANVLQCAYLVLEGNAEDPDLKEVLKKGTQVAANKTVDILLEDLDANTAYKVFAVARGEDDYVWASTQFTTETIPLPEKRHTQIFYYMGDDTGMENELEANLRVIQGAAGHLIRLSEKNQVAIFYDNGKTSTLTQLVVNNKTGRTEHKVIEQYTQESLSTDPAFMKAVLKKITTLMPADSYGLILSSHGGGWVPSNLFDQHTASTRFIGQDGSKFMEIPQLAEALDGIKMRYILFDACLMSSVEALYTLRKTADYFIASPTEVLASGFPYKEIVPMLFQDNLKGACEAFINKYRLSSGTIALVQSDKLDALAAAMKDVRTAAGNNKQVDCNAIQGYEGLKPHLFYDLEQYAEALTSDVGAFKTALKETVIYEAHTSSFITGYQKDPVRLPKSCGLSCFIDSGKFPETQKAWLATDWAKAIGASK
;
A
#
# COMPACT_ATOMS: atom_id res chain seq x y z
N MET A 1 -9.85 6.16 -53.17
CA MET A 1 -10.39 7.27 -54.02
C MET A 1 -11.89 7.42 -53.74
N LYS A 2 -12.57 8.46 -54.26
CA LYS A 2 -13.93 8.89 -53.82
C LYS A 2 -15.11 8.01 -54.33
N LEU A 3 -16.34 8.37 -53.87
CA LEU A 3 -17.71 7.99 -54.31
C LEU A 3 -18.31 6.67 -53.75
N ARG A 4 -19.63 6.53 -53.46
CA ARG A 4 -20.75 7.51 -53.27
C ARG A 4 -21.93 6.88 -52.48
N GLN A 5 -22.99 7.67 -52.19
CA GLN A 5 -24.23 7.29 -51.49
C GLN A 5 -25.32 6.67 -52.40
N ILE A 6 -26.13 5.75 -51.83
CA ILE A 6 -27.53 5.37 -52.19
C ILE A 6 -28.14 4.83 -50.86
N LEU A 7 -29.25 5.27 -50.24
CA LEU A 7 -30.34 6.23 -50.51
C LEU A 7 -31.52 5.72 -51.38
N TYR A 8 -32.69 5.48 -50.76
CA TYR A 8 -33.94 5.06 -51.41
C TYR A 8 -35.12 6.03 -51.13
N GLN A 9 -36.06 6.12 -52.07
CA GLN A 9 -37.33 6.88 -52.02
C GLN A 9 -38.43 6.04 -51.28
N TRP A 10 -39.70 6.41 -51.07
CA TRP A 10 -40.70 7.31 -51.70
C TRP A 10 -41.68 7.83 -50.60
N GLY A 11 -42.59 8.80 -50.76
CA GLY A 11 -42.90 9.71 -51.89
C GLY A 11 -44.41 9.99 -52.05
N THR A 12 -44.87 11.23 -51.77
CA THR A 12 -46.22 11.83 -52.02
C THR A 12 -47.45 11.20 -51.30
N GLY A 13 -48.56 11.91 -51.02
CA GLY A 13 -48.77 13.37 -51.01
C GLY A 13 -50.24 13.87 -51.10
N ILE A 14 -50.66 14.67 -50.09
CA ILE A 14 -51.61 15.81 -50.14
C ILE A 14 -53.06 15.59 -50.66
N PHE A 15 -54.09 15.87 -49.84
CA PHE A 15 -55.06 16.99 -50.06
C PHE A 15 -55.93 17.34 -48.82
N PHE A 16 -56.50 18.55 -48.84
CA PHE A 16 -57.38 19.20 -47.83
C PHE A 16 -58.83 18.62 -47.86
N CYS A 17 -59.80 18.92 -46.97
CA CYS A 17 -60.04 20.17 -46.21
C CYS A 17 -60.90 20.00 -44.92
N LEU A 18 -61.27 21.14 -44.31
CA LEU A 18 -62.15 21.39 -43.14
C LEU A 18 -63.61 20.86 -43.35
N SER A 19 -64.54 20.80 -42.38
CA SER A 19 -64.76 21.60 -41.15
C SER A 19 -65.66 20.95 -40.07
N THR A 20 -65.39 21.26 -38.79
CA THR A 20 -66.31 21.47 -37.62
C THR A 20 -67.68 20.76 -37.50
N LEU A 21 -67.94 20.20 -36.30
CA LEU A 21 -69.23 20.28 -35.59
C LEU A 21 -69.04 20.09 -34.07
N THR A 22 -70.07 20.36 -33.25
CA THR A 22 -69.95 20.52 -31.78
C THR A 22 -71.07 19.88 -30.96
N ALA A 23 -70.71 19.50 -29.73
CA ALA A 23 -71.52 19.50 -28.49
C ALA A 23 -72.31 18.24 -28.04
N CYS A 24 -72.16 17.98 -26.72
CA CYS A 24 -73.09 17.36 -25.75
C CYS A 24 -73.52 15.88 -25.85
N SER A 25 -72.95 15.07 -24.95
CA SER A 25 -73.72 14.40 -23.88
C SER A 25 -72.82 14.27 -22.62
N ASP A 26 -73.41 14.27 -21.44
CA ASP A 26 -72.69 14.26 -20.16
C ASP A 26 -72.19 12.85 -19.76
N ASP A 27 -71.09 12.80 -19.00
CA ASP A 27 -70.58 11.60 -18.31
C ASP A 27 -70.01 12.03 -16.94
N ASP A 28 -70.51 11.44 -15.85
CA ASP A 28 -70.06 11.71 -14.47
C ASP A 28 -68.69 11.07 -14.21
N ALA A 29 -67.62 11.72 -14.68
CA ALA A 29 -66.27 11.38 -14.27
C ALA A 29 -66.05 11.76 -12.79
N PRO A 30 -65.50 10.88 -11.94
CA PRO A 30 -65.14 11.26 -10.58
C PRO A 30 -64.08 12.37 -10.64
N VAL A 31 -64.28 13.44 -9.87
CA VAL A 31 -63.27 14.49 -9.73
C VAL A 31 -62.07 13.87 -9.02
N GLU A 32 -60.97 13.65 -9.75
CA GLU A 32 -59.68 13.38 -9.13
C GLU A 32 -59.33 14.56 -8.21
N GLU A 33 -59.22 14.32 -6.90
CA GLU A 33 -58.65 15.31 -6.00
C GLU A 33 -57.26 15.66 -6.53
N PRO A 34 -56.93 16.96 -6.74
CA PRO A 34 -55.64 17.34 -7.27
C PRO A 34 -54.56 16.85 -6.32
N VAL A 35 -53.77 15.87 -6.77
CA VAL A 35 -52.67 15.29 -5.99
C VAL A 35 -51.71 16.41 -5.65
N LEU A 36 -51.80 16.91 -4.41
CA LEU A 36 -50.97 18.00 -3.93
C LEU A 36 -49.50 17.61 -4.13
N PRO A 37 -48.66 18.48 -4.74
CA PRO A 37 -47.27 18.16 -4.94
C PRO A 37 -46.66 17.84 -3.59
N GLN A 38 -46.18 16.60 -3.43
CA GLN A 38 -45.66 16.15 -2.14
C GLN A 38 -44.46 17.03 -1.75
N PRO A 39 -44.33 17.43 -0.48
CA PRO A 39 -43.32 18.39 -0.08
C PRO A 39 -41.91 17.87 -0.41
N PRO A 40 -40.98 18.76 -0.80
CA PRO A 40 -39.59 18.39 -1.01
C PRO A 40 -39.00 17.85 0.29
N THR A 41 -38.18 16.80 0.19
CA THR A 41 -37.50 16.17 1.33
C THR A 41 -36.02 15.99 1.04
N VAL A 42 -35.21 16.15 2.08
CA VAL A 42 -33.78 15.84 2.07
C VAL A 42 -33.36 15.31 3.44
N ALA A 43 -32.50 14.29 3.47
CA ALA A 43 -31.94 13.71 4.67
C ALA A 43 -30.47 13.31 4.42
N ILE A 44 -29.66 13.33 5.49
CA ILE A 44 -28.28 12.83 5.48
C ILE A 44 -28.13 11.80 6.61
N SER A 45 -27.74 10.58 6.26
CA SER A 45 -27.27 9.56 7.21
C SER A 45 -25.75 9.41 7.10
N LYS A 46 -25.13 8.85 8.13
CA LYS A 46 -23.68 8.58 8.20
C LYS A 46 -23.48 7.07 8.32
N GLU A 47 -22.76 6.47 7.39
CA GLU A 47 -22.54 5.03 7.35
C GLU A 47 -21.22 4.65 8.04
N ASN A 48 -20.10 5.19 7.54
CA ASN A 48 -18.76 4.86 8.03
C ASN A 48 -17.87 6.10 8.12
N LEU A 49 -16.92 6.07 9.04
CA LEU A 49 -15.85 7.07 9.19
C LEU A 49 -14.49 6.39 9.07
N SER A 50 -13.47 7.18 8.78
CA SER A 50 -12.08 6.83 9.03
C SER A 50 -11.32 8.06 9.55
N PHE A 51 -10.00 7.97 9.61
CA PHE A 51 -9.13 9.10 9.90
C PHE A 51 -9.24 10.24 8.87
N THR A 52 -9.43 9.95 7.58
CA THR A 52 -9.37 10.97 6.50
C THR A 52 -10.53 10.89 5.49
N THR A 53 -11.50 10.01 5.72
CA THR A 53 -12.68 9.86 4.87
C THR A 53 -13.97 9.74 5.70
N ALA A 54 -15.09 10.08 5.07
CA ALA A 54 -16.42 9.84 5.61
C ALA A 54 -17.35 9.35 4.50
N ASN A 55 -18.02 8.21 4.73
CA ASN A 55 -19.12 7.74 3.89
C ASN A 55 -20.45 8.17 4.51
N LEU A 56 -21.13 9.05 3.79
CA LEU A 56 -22.44 9.59 4.12
C LEU A 56 -23.41 9.15 3.01
N GLN A 57 -24.70 9.11 3.32
CA GLN A 57 -25.73 8.82 2.33
C GLN A 57 -26.77 9.92 2.38
N LEU A 58 -27.01 10.55 1.23
CA LEU A 58 -27.95 11.64 1.06
C LEU A 58 -29.17 11.10 0.32
N GLN A 59 -30.35 11.21 0.94
CA GLN A 59 -31.62 10.87 0.30
C GLN A 59 -32.41 12.15 0.00
N SER A 60 -32.99 12.24 -1.19
CA SER A 60 -33.93 13.31 -1.55
C SER A 60 -35.15 12.78 -2.31
N ALA A 61 -36.31 13.41 -2.15
CA ALA A 61 -37.53 13.10 -2.90
C ALA A 61 -38.44 14.34 -3.02
N ASN A 62 -39.13 14.45 -4.16
CA ASN A 62 -39.96 15.58 -4.59
C ASN A 62 -39.18 16.90 -4.80
N VAL A 63 -37.97 16.80 -5.36
CA VAL A 63 -37.04 17.94 -5.52
C VAL A 63 -36.64 18.14 -6.99
N LEU A 64 -36.47 19.39 -7.40
CA LEU A 64 -35.92 19.79 -8.72
C LEU A 64 -34.39 19.85 -8.71
N GLN A 65 -33.79 20.24 -7.58
CA GLN A 65 -32.35 20.38 -7.39
C GLN A 65 -31.97 19.91 -5.99
N CYS A 66 -30.78 19.32 -5.85
CA CYS A 66 -30.21 18.99 -4.56
C CYS A 66 -28.68 19.14 -4.60
N ALA A 67 -28.09 19.70 -3.55
CA ALA A 67 -26.66 19.87 -3.40
C ALA A 67 -26.23 19.70 -1.93
N TYR A 68 -24.95 19.40 -1.71
CA TYR A 68 -24.37 19.40 -0.38
C TYR A 68 -23.08 20.22 -0.29
N LEU A 69 -22.83 20.81 0.87
CA LEU A 69 -21.61 21.55 1.20
C LEU A 69 -21.02 20.99 2.50
N VAL A 70 -19.70 20.82 2.53
CA VAL A 70 -18.94 20.35 3.70
C VAL A 70 -18.09 21.51 4.19
N LEU A 71 -18.07 21.72 5.51
CA LEU A 71 -17.26 22.72 6.20
C LEU A 71 -16.62 22.11 7.45
N GLU A 72 -15.50 22.65 7.91
CA GLU A 72 -14.99 22.35 9.25
C GLU A 72 -16.02 22.75 10.33
N GLY A 73 -16.01 22.06 11.47
CA GLY A 73 -16.95 22.27 12.57
C GLY A 73 -16.86 23.66 13.22
N ASN A 74 -15.70 24.31 13.08
CA ASN A 74 -15.37 25.66 13.55
C ASN A 74 -15.87 26.79 12.63
N ALA A 75 -16.24 26.49 11.38
CA ALA A 75 -16.65 27.48 10.39
C ALA A 75 -18.07 27.99 10.67
N GLU A 76 -18.41 29.18 10.14
CA GLU A 76 -19.79 29.69 10.20
C GLU A 76 -20.74 28.82 9.36
N ASP A 77 -22.01 28.73 9.77
CA ASP A 77 -23.02 27.94 9.06
C ASP A 77 -23.46 28.67 7.77
N PRO A 78 -23.55 27.98 6.62
CA PRO A 78 -23.81 28.59 5.32
C PRO A 78 -25.30 28.84 5.08
N ASP A 79 -25.63 29.81 4.22
CA ASP A 79 -27.02 30.02 3.80
C ASP A 79 -27.49 29.00 2.73
N LEU A 80 -28.80 28.84 2.57
CA LEU A 80 -29.40 27.85 1.65
C LEU A 80 -28.96 28.02 0.18
N LYS A 81 -28.75 29.27 -0.26
CA LYS A 81 -28.28 29.63 -1.60
C LYS A 81 -26.78 29.44 -1.71
N GLU A 82 -26.04 29.63 -0.64
CA GLU A 82 -24.61 29.31 -0.58
C GLU A 82 -24.35 27.81 -0.76
N VAL A 83 -25.09 26.94 -0.06
CA VAL A 83 -25.00 25.49 -0.27
C VAL A 83 -25.34 25.11 -1.72
N LEU A 84 -26.42 25.66 -2.29
CA LEU A 84 -26.79 25.39 -3.69
C LEU A 84 -25.79 25.97 -4.73
N LYS A 85 -25.00 27.00 -4.38
CA LYS A 85 -24.07 27.70 -5.29
C LYS A 85 -22.62 27.20 -5.18
N LYS A 86 -22.15 26.88 -3.97
CA LYS A 86 -20.78 26.41 -3.68
C LYS A 86 -20.71 24.88 -3.52
N GLY A 87 -21.81 24.25 -3.15
CA GLY A 87 -21.88 22.82 -2.88
C GLY A 87 -21.93 21.94 -4.12
N THR A 88 -21.51 20.69 -3.93
CA THR A 88 -21.55 19.63 -4.93
C THR A 88 -23.00 19.27 -5.25
N GLN A 89 -23.39 19.42 -6.51
CA GLN A 89 -24.73 19.03 -6.99
C GLN A 89 -24.83 17.49 -7.02
N VAL A 90 -25.98 16.95 -6.62
CA VAL A 90 -26.27 15.51 -6.61
C VAL A 90 -27.56 15.19 -7.37
N ALA A 91 -27.77 13.93 -7.71
CA ALA A 91 -28.97 13.50 -8.43
C ALA A 91 -30.23 13.66 -7.55
N ALA A 92 -31.14 14.53 -7.99
CA ALA A 92 -32.45 14.72 -7.38
C ALA A 92 -33.29 13.41 -7.39
N ASN A 93 -34.17 13.27 -6.39
CA ASN A 93 -35.14 12.18 -6.28
C ASN A 93 -34.51 10.78 -6.19
N LYS A 94 -33.35 10.70 -5.51
CA LYS A 94 -32.57 9.48 -5.30
C LYS A 94 -31.91 9.49 -3.94
N THR A 95 -31.52 8.28 -3.51
CA THR A 95 -30.43 8.06 -2.56
C THR A 95 -29.10 8.14 -3.32
N VAL A 96 -28.13 8.86 -2.77
CA VAL A 96 -26.80 9.07 -3.35
C VAL A 96 -25.77 8.91 -2.23
N ASP A 97 -24.83 7.99 -2.42
CA ASP A 97 -23.71 7.80 -1.50
C ASP A 97 -22.64 8.87 -1.76
N ILE A 98 -22.17 9.48 -0.69
CA ILE A 98 -21.18 10.57 -0.69
C ILE A 98 -19.95 10.06 0.05
N LEU A 99 -18.91 9.75 -0.71
CA LEU A 99 -17.56 9.61 -0.19
C LEU A 99 -16.92 10.99 -0.08
N LEU A 100 -16.61 11.40 1.14
CA LEU A 100 -15.71 12.53 1.41
C LEU A 100 -14.29 12.00 1.59
N GLU A 101 -13.33 12.66 0.97
CA GLU A 101 -11.90 12.34 1.01
C GLU A 101 -11.07 13.56 1.41
N ASP A 102 -9.78 13.35 1.69
CA ASP A 102 -8.81 14.38 2.07
C ASP A 102 -9.25 15.26 3.27
N LEU A 103 -9.97 14.64 4.23
CA LEU A 103 -10.32 15.25 5.50
C LEU A 103 -9.13 15.18 6.47
N ASP A 104 -8.92 16.22 7.28
CA ASP A 104 -8.00 16.19 8.41
C ASP A 104 -8.51 15.23 9.49
N ALA A 105 -7.63 14.44 10.11
CA ALA A 105 -8.00 13.50 11.17
C ALA A 105 -8.19 14.19 12.52
N ASN A 106 -9.00 13.61 13.42
CA ASN A 106 -9.39 14.23 14.70
C ASN A 106 -10.09 15.61 14.54
N THR A 107 -10.64 15.90 13.37
CA THR A 107 -11.26 17.20 13.03
C THR A 107 -12.78 17.04 12.92
N ALA A 108 -13.51 18.00 13.48
CA ALA A 108 -14.97 18.06 13.34
C ALA A 108 -15.34 18.64 11.96
N TYR A 109 -16.39 18.10 11.35
CA TYR A 109 -16.97 18.57 10.08
C TYR A 109 -18.49 18.66 10.19
N LYS A 110 -19.06 19.66 9.50
CA LYS A 110 -20.48 19.86 9.31
C LYS A 110 -20.81 19.68 7.83
N VAL A 111 -21.85 18.91 7.54
CA VAL A 111 -22.36 18.70 6.19
C VAL A 111 -23.78 19.25 6.12
N PHE A 112 -24.01 20.12 5.15
CA PHE A 112 -25.30 20.74 4.89
C PHE A 112 -25.79 20.30 3.52
N ALA A 113 -26.95 19.64 3.46
CA ALA A 113 -27.63 19.30 2.22
C ALA A 113 -28.85 20.22 2.06
N VAL A 114 -28.99 20.83 0.90
CA VAL A 114 -30.15 21.67 0.54
C VAL A 114 -30.79 21.09 -0.71
N ALA A 115 -32.12 20.96 -0.68
CA ALA A 115 -32.91 20.58 -1.83
C ALA A 115 -34.04 21.58 -2.08
N ARG A 116 -34.32 21.84 -3.35
CA ARG A 116 -35.34 22.78 -3.81
C ARG A 116 -36.47 22.03 -4.50
N GLY A 117 -37.69 22.22 -4.04
CA GLY A 117 -38.90 21.81 -4.76
C GLY A 117 -39.24 22.79 -5.90
N GLU A 118 -40.53 22.97 -6.17
CA GLU A 118 -41.02 23.99 -7.10
C GLU A 118 -41.07 25.36 -6.42
N ASP A 119 -41.82 25.50 -5.32
CA ASP A 119 -41.94 26.74 -4.54
C ASP A 119 -41.02 26.81 -3.30
N ASP A 120 -40.73 25.66 -2.68
CA ASP A 120 -40.07 25.57 -1.36
C ASP A 120 -38.61 25.07 -1.39
N TYR A 121 -37.89 25.36 -0.30
CA TYR A 121 -36.54 24.87 -0.01
C TYR A 121 -36.53 24.12 1.31
N VAL A 122 -35.91 22.94 1.33
CA VAL A 122 -35.64 22.17 2.55
C VAL A 122 -34.15 21.92 2.71
N TRP A 123 -33.72 21.73 3.94
CA TRP A 123 -32.34 21.41 4.27
C TRP A 123 -32.25 20.37 5.39
N ALA A 124 -31.16 19.64 5.39
CA ALA A 124 -30.74 18.77 6.47
C ALA A 124 -29.26 19.03 6.75
N SER A 125 -28.86 18.91 8.00
CA SER A 125 -27.45 18.95 8.37
C SER A 125 -27.08 17.77 9.27
N THR A 126 -25.81 17.38 9.21
CA THR A 126 -25.22 16.41 10.12
C THR A 126 -23.80 16.83 10.46
N GLN A 127 -23.33 16.41 11.63
CA GLN A 127 -21.97 16.66 12.08
C GLN A 127 -21.28 15.36 12.46
N PHE A 128 -19.98 15.29 12.20
CA PHE A 128 -19.14 14.18 12.60
C PHE A 128 -17.75 14.69 12.97
N THR A 129 -16.96 13.85 13.64
CA THR A 129 -15.53 14.03 13.81
C THR A 129 -14.85 12.88 13.10
N THR A 130 -13.81 13.14 12.30
CA THR A 130 -12.95 12.08 11.76
C THR A 130 -12.30 11.30 12.90
N GLU A 131 -11.92 10.05 12.66
CA GLU A 131 -11.36 9.22 13.72
C GLU A 131 -10.06 9.85 14.29
N THR A 132 -9.92 9.81 15.62
CA THR A 132 -8.73 10.35 16.30
C THR A 132 -7.54 9.44 15.99
N ILE A 133 -6.59 9.94 15.19
CA ILE A 133 -5.24 9.35 15.17
C ILE A 133 -4.61 9.65 16.54
N PRO A 134 -4.24 8.64 17.35
CA PRO A 134 -3.50 8.86 18.58
C PRO A 134 -2.13 9.45 18.21
N LEU A 135 -1.91 10.71 18.59
CA LEU A 135 -0.63 11.37 18.35
C LEU A 135 0.48 10.65 19.13
N PRO A 136 1.58 10.25 18.47
CA PRO A 136 2.67 9.58 19.18
C PRO A 136 3.25 10.52 20.24
N GLU A 137 3.39 10.01 21.47
CA GLU A 137 4.01 10.76 22.56
C GLU A 137 5.47 11.12 22.25
N LYS A 138 6.11 10.25 21.46
CA LYS A 138 7.48 10.37 20.96
C LYS A 138 7.53 11.03 19.59
N ARG A 139 8.65 11.65 19.26
CA ARG A 139 8.96 12.16 17.92
C ARG A 139 9.27 10.98 16.99
N HIS A 140 8.68 10.99 15.79
CA HIS A 140 8.86 9.93 14.79
C HIS A 140 9.18 10.52 13.42
N THR A 141 10.26 10.03 12.80
CA THR A 141 10.62 10.36 11.42
C THR A 141 10.40 9.12 10.54
N GLN A 142 9.37 9.16 9.71
CA GLN A 142 9.20 8.17 8.64
C GLN A 142 10.13 8.54 7.46
N ILE A 143 10.94 7.59 7.04
CA ILE A 143 11.82 7.69 5.88
C ILE A 143 11.26 6.83 4.76
N PHE A 144 11.15 7.39 3.57
CA PHE A 144 10.98 6.66 2.31
C PHE A 144 12.30 6.79 1.53
N TYR A 145 12.85 5.68 1.08
CA TYR A 145 14.07 5.63 0.28
C TYR A 145 13.81 4.82 -0.99
N TYR A 146 13.51 5.54 -2.08
CA TYR A 146 13.04 4.98 -3.34
C TYR A 146 14.17 4.99 -4.37
N MET A 147 14.57 3.80 -4.81
CA MET A 147 15.66 3.57 -5.77
C MET A 147 15.04 3.19 -7.11
N GLY A 148 14.97 4.13 -8.05
CA GLY A 148 14.13 4.03 -9.24
C GLY A 148 14.84 3.96 -10.59
N ASP A 149 16.14 4.23 -10.70
CA ASP A 149 16.80 4.30 -12.01
C ASP A 149 16.86 2.94 -12.73
N ASP A 150 16.41 2.93 -13.99
CA ASP A 150 16.26 1.77 -14.90
C ASP A 150 15.45 0.60 -14.29
N THR A 151 14.55 0.89 -13.34
CA THR A 151 13.69 -0.13 -12.71
C THR A 151 12.55 -0.58 -13.61
N GLY A 152 12.06 0.29 -14.50
CA GLY A 152 10.78 0.11 -15.19
C GLY A 152 9.56 0.23 -14.26
N MET A 153 9.73 0.77 -13.05
CA MET A 153 8.67 1.00 -12.05
C MET A 153 8.54 2.49 -11.67
N GLU A 154 9.11 3.40 -12.46
CA GLU A 154 9.23 4.82 -12.13
C GLU A 154 7.86 5.50 -12.03
N ASN A 155 6.88 5.03 -12.82
CA ASN A 155 5.50 5.53 -12.80
C ASN A 155 4.78 5.12 -11.51
N GLU A 156 4.97 3.88 -11.07
CA GLU A 156 4.42 3.28 -9.86
C GLU A 156 5.04 3.93 -8.62
N LEU A 157 6.36 4.15 -8.62
CA LEU A 157 7.08 4.90 -7.58
C LEU A 157 6.56 6.35 -7.49
N GLU A 158 6.44 7.07 -8.61
CA GLU A 158 5.84 8.41 -8.62
C GLU A 158 4.38 8.43 -8.14
N ALA A 159 3.56 7.45 -8.53
CA ALA A 159 2.17 7.33 -8.09
C ALA A 159 2.08 7.12 -6.57
N ASN A 160 2.91 6.22 -6.04
CA ASN A 160 3.01 5.96 -4.61
C ASN A 160 3.47 7.21 -3.84
N LEU A 161 4.46 7.96 -4.33
CA LEU A 161 4.90 9.22 -3.69
C LEU A 161 3.78 10.28 -3.62
N ARG A 162 2.94 10.39 -4.65
CA ARG A 162 1.77 11.30 -4.63
C ARG A 162 0.73 10.88 -3.58
N VAL A 163 0.50 9.56 -3.44
CA VAL A 163 -0.38 9.01 -2.38
C VAL A 163 0.21 9.26 -0.99
N ILE A 164 1.51 9.08 -0.81
CA ILE A 164 2.24 9.36 0.43
C ILE A 164 2.13 10.83 0.81
N GLN A 165 2.30 11.76 -0.14
CA GLN A 165 2.17 13.21 0.10
C GLN A 165 0.78 13.60 0.61
N GLY A 166 -0.28 12.93 0.14
CA GLY A 166 -1.64 13.09 0.67
C GLY A 166 -1.80 12.48 2.06
N ALA A 167 -1.48 11.19 2.21
CA ALA A 167 -1.68 10.43 3.44
C ALA A 167 -0.88 10.98 4.63
N ALA A 168 0.39 11.32 4.43
CA ALA A 168 1.24 11.96 5.44
C ALA A 168 0.91 13.45 5.64
N GLY A 169 0.30 14.10 4.65
CA GLY A 169 0.00 15.53 4.66
C GLY A 169 -0.86 15.99 5.83
N HIS A 170 -1.76 15.12 6.29
CA HIS A 170 -2.56 15.33 7.50
C HIS A 170 -1.73 15.06 8.77
N LEU A 171 -0.94 13.98 8.79
CA LEU A 171 -0.15 13.58 9.97
C LEU A 171 0.83 14.66 10.44
N ILE A 172 1.48 15.36 9.50
CA ILE A 172 2.42 16.44 9.83
C ILE A 172 1.75 17.74 10.28
N ARG A 173 0.44 17.93 10.03
CA ARG A 173 -0.36 19.05 10.60
C ARG A 173 -0.69 18.80 12.06
N LEU A 174 -1.05 17.55 12.38
CA LEU A 174 -1.52 17.17 13.72
C LEU A 174 -0.41 17.27 14.77
N SER A 175 0.86 17.10 14.39
CA SER A 175 1.98 17.35 15.29
C SER A 175 3.31 17.61 14.60
N GLU A 176 4.02 18.65 15.06
CA GLU A 176 5.46 18.88 14.85
C GLU A 176 6.37 17.72 15.31
N LYS A 177 5.82 16.70 15.99
CA LYS A 177 6.51 15.43 16.31
C LYS A 177 6.54 14.44 15.14
N ASN A 178 5.63 14.58 14.18
CA ASN A 178 5.54 13.73 13.01
C ASN A 178 6.36 14.35 11.87
N GLN A 179 7.35 13.61 11.36
CA GLN A 179 8.25 14.10 10.31
C GLN A 179 8.37 13.08 9.19
N VAL A 180 8.42 13.53 7.93
CA VAL A 180 8.57 12.65 6.76
C VAL A 180 9.72 13.11 5.89
N ALA A 181 10.70 12.23 5.73
CA ALA A 181 11.80 12.37 4.79
C ALA A 181 11.56 11.46 3.59
N ILE A 182 11.73 12.00 2.38
CA ILE A 182 11.64 11.25 1.13
C ILE A 182 12.94 11.46 0.37
N PHE A 183 13.72 10.39 0.27
CA PHE A 183 14.74 10.25 -0.76
C PHE A 183 14.11 9.55 -1.97
N TYR A 184 14.22 10.15 -3.16
CA TYR A 184 13.79 9.53 -4.41
C TYR A 184 14.83 9.74 -5.50
N ASP A 185 15.22 8.62 -6.12
CA ASP A 185 16.02 8.56 -7.33
C ASP A 185 15.15 8.17 -8.54
N ASN A 186 15.19 8.98 -9.60
CA ASN A 186 14.33 8.85 -10.78
C ASN A 186 15.11 8.63 -12.09
N GLY A 187 16.38 8.24 -12.00
CA GLY A 187 17.25 8.01 -13.15
C GLY A 187 17.67 9.25 -13.94
N LYS A 188 17.41 10.44 -13.40
CA LYS A 188 17.86 11.73 -13.95
C LYS A 188 18.46 12.60 -12.86
N THR A 189 17.81 12.65 -11.71
CA THR A 189 18.23 13.41 -10.52
C THR A 189 17.74 12.72 -9.25
N SER A 190 18.66 12.36 -8.38
CA SER A 190 18.33 11.97 -7.00
C SER A 190 17.99 13.20 -6.17
N THR A 191 17.00 13.12 -5.29
CA THR A 191 16.61 14.22 -4.38
C THR A 191 16.34 13.73 -2.97
N LEU A 192 16.77 14.52 -1.98
CA LEU A 192 16.34 14.39 -0.59
C LEU A 192 15.40 15.55 -0.25
N THR A 193 14.20 15.22 0.22
CA THR A 193 13.15 16.20 0.56
C THR A 193 12.51 15.91 1.92
N GLN A 194 11.98 16.96 2.55
CA GLN A 194 11.10 16.89 3.71
C GLN A 194 9.68 17.25 3.26
N LEU A 195 8.66 16.48 3.65
CA LEU A 195 7.28 16.94 3.51
C LEU A 195 6.99 18.02 4.56
N VAL A 196 6.47 19.16 4.11
CA VAL A 196 6.09 20.30 4.97
C VAL A 196 4.69 20.80 4.60
N VAL A 197 4.05 21.52 5.51
CA VAL A 197 2.81 22.26 5.23
C VAL A 197 3.17 23.65 4.73
N ASN A 198 2.65 24.04 3.56
CA ASN A 198 2.83 25.38 3.03
C ASN A 198 1.87 26.37 3.71
N ASN A 199 2.41 27.23 4.58
CA ASN A 199 1.67 28.21 5.37
C ASN A 199 0.86 29.25 4.55
N LYS A 200 1.03 29.32 3.22
CA LYS A 200 0.24 30.21 2.34
C LYS A 200 -0.91 29.51 1.63
N THR A 201 -0.82 28.19 1.41
CA THR A 201 -1.78 27.42 0.60
C THR A 201 -2.54 26.36 1.37
N GLY A 202 -2.10 26.03 2.61
CA GLY A 202 -2.69 24.94 3.40
C GLY A 202 -2.46 23.56 2.78
N ARG A 203 -1.46 23.39 1.91
CA ARG A 203 -1.16 22.14 1.20
C ARG A 203 0.19 21.57 1.61
N THR A 204 0.31 20.25 1.53
CA THR A 204 1.58 19.53 1.69
C THR A 204 2.46 19.78 0.48
N GLU A 205 3.75 20.07 0.69
CA GLU A 205 4.74 20.21 -0.38
C GLU A 205 6.08 19.55 -0.02
N HIS A 206 6.87 19.22 -1.04
CA HIS A 206 8.24 18.75 -0.88
C HIS A 206 9.18 19.94 -0.73
N LYS A 207 9.67 20.18 0.50
CA LYS A 207 10.80 21.07 0.74
C LYS A 207 12.08 20.32 0.40
N VAL A 208 12.75 20.73 -0.67
CA VAL A 208 14.07 20.19 -1.05
C VAL A 208 15.08 20.48 0.05
N ILE A 209 15.76 19.43 0.53
CA ILE A 209 16.94 19.52 1.40
C ILE A 209 18.19 19.53 0.52
N GLU A 210 18.25 18.62 -0.46
CA GLU A 210 19.41 18.44 -1.33
C GLU A 210 19.01 17.76 -2.65
N GLN A 211 19.79 18.01 -3.69
CA GLN A 211 19.67 17.38 -5.01
C GLN A 211 21.05 16.85 -5.42
N TYR A 212 21.10 15.63 -5.94
CA TYR A 212 22.31 14.90 -6.28
C TYR A 212 22.40 14.62 -7.78
N THR A 213 23.61 14.45 -8.28
CA THR A 213 23.91 14.01 -9.65
C THR A 213 23.85 12.48 -9.76
N GLN A 214 23.75 11.95 -10.98
CA GLN A 214 23.85 10.50 -11.27
C GLN A 214 25.20 9.85 -10.88
N GLU A 215 26.19 10.64 -10.45
CA GLU A 215 27.42 10.11 -9.84
C GLU A 215 27.19 9.58 -8.42
N SER A 216 26.08 9.98 -7.78
CA SER A 216 25.68 9.61 -6.43
C SER A 216 24.70 8.43 -6.46
N LEU A 217 25.22 7.22 -6.68
CA LEU A 217 24.42 6.01 -6.84
C LEU A 217 23.53 5.76 -5.60
N SER A 218 22.22 5.66 -5.79
CA SER A 218 21.23 5.38 -4.74
C SER A 218 21.39 3.98 -4.14
N THR A 219 22.10 3.07 -4.84
CA THR A 219 22.47 1.74 -4.35
C THR A 219 23.86 1.66 -3.68
N ASP A 220 24.62 2.77 -3.59
CA ASP A 220 25.90 2.76 -2.87
C ASP A 220 25.68 2.86 -1.34
N PRO A 221 26.32 1.98 -0.53
CA PRO A 221 26.10 1.95 0.91
C PRO A 221 26.67 3.15 1.65
N ALA A 222 27.75 3.77 1.16
CA ALA A 222 28.31 4.97 1.78
C ALA A 222 27.45 6.21 1.47
N PHE A 223 26.88 6.28 0.27
CA PHE A 223 25.91 7.31 -0.10
C PHE A 223 24.60 7.16 0.69
N MET A 224 24.00 5.96 0.75
CA MET A 224 22.81 5.72 1.57
C MET A 224 23.07 6.08 3.04
N LYS A 225 24.22 5.70 3.61
CA LYS A 225 24.62 6.06 4.97
C LYS A 225 24.74 7.58 5.16
N ALA A 226 25.25 8.30 4.17
CA ALA A 226 25.34 9.76 4.19
C ALA A 226 23.94 10.42 4.14
N VAL A 227 23.02 9.92 3.31
CA VAL A 227 21.63 10.39 3.22
C VAL A 227 20.89 10.12 4.53
N LEU A 228 20.93 8.90 5.05
CA LEU A 228 20.28 8.54 6.33
C LEU A 228 20.84 9.36 7.49
N LYS A 229 22.16 9.54 7.58
CA LYS A 229 22.79 10.41 8.60
C LYS A 229 22.39 11.88 8.44
N LYS A 230 22.18 12.36 7.21
CA LYS A 230 21.67 13.73 6.96
C LYS A 230 20.24 13.87 7.46
N ILE A 231 19.39 12.86 7.24
CA ILE A 231 18.01 12.81 7.78
C ILE A 231 18.03 12.82 9.31
N THR A 232 18.77 11.92 9.98
CA THR A 232 18.80 11.87 11.46
C THR A 232 19.40 13.13 12.09
N THR A 233 20.22 13.89 11.36
CA THR A 233 20.79 15.17 11.82
C THR A 233 19.81 16.34 11.68
N LEU A 234 19.05 16.39 10.57
CA LEU A 234 18.11 17.49 10.27
C LEU A 234 16.71 17.27 10.86
N MET A 235 16.34 16.01 11.08
CA MET A 235 15.00 15.56 11.51
C MET A 235 15.14 14.57 12.68
N PRO A 236 15.81 14.98 13.79
CA PRO A 236 16.16 14.09 14.89
C PRO A 236 14.91 13.64 15.65
N ALA A 237 14.69 12.33 15.73
CA ALA A 237 13.52 11.70 16.35
C ALA A 237 13.90 10.63 17.38
N ASP A 238 12.95 10.28 18.26
CA ASP A 238 13.08 9.17 19.21
C ASP A 238 12.97 7.80 18.53
N SER A 239 12.45 7.77 17.30
CA SER A 239 12.26 6.57 16.48
C SER A 239 12.24 6.92 14.99
N TYR A 240 12.72 6.00 14.16
CA TYR A 240 12.76 6.16 12.70
C TYR A 240 12.10 4.96 12.04
N GLY A 241 11.13 5.19 11.16
CA GLY A 241 10.63 4.18 10.24
C GLY A 241 11.41 4.25 8.93
N LEU A 242 11.74 3.12 8.31
CA LEU A 242 12.30 3.09 6.96
C LEU A 242 11.45 2.24 6.03
N ILE A 243 11.12 2.79 4.86
CA ILE A 243 10.53 2.09 3.74
C ILE A 243 11.55 2.09 2.61
N LEU A 244 11.95 0.91 2.14
CA LEU A 244 12.80 0.71 0.97
C LEU A 244 11.90 0.19 -0.16
N SER A 245 11.82 0.93 -1.27
CA SER A 245 11.02 0.54 -2.44
C SER A 245 11.87 0.53 -3.70
N SER A 246 11.92 -0.64 -4.34
CA SER A 246 12.61 -0.95 -5.60
C SER A 246 12.43 -2.45 -5.90
N HIS A 247 13.21 -2.99 -6.85
CA HIS A 247 13.36 -4.44 -7.01
C HIS A 247 14.07 -5.10 -5.83
N GLY A 248 13.83 -6.40 -5.65
CA GLY A 248 14.47 -7.24 -4.64
C GLY A 248 14.63 -8.69 -5.07
N GLY A 249 15.65 -9.35 -4.52
CA GLY A 249 16.05 -10.73 -4.77
C GLY A 249 16.47 -11.45 -3.50
N GLY A 250 15.94 -11.04 -2.35
CA GLY A 250 16.22 -11.63 -1.05
C GLY A 250 17.70 -11.57 -0.68
N TRP A 251 18.30 -12.74 -0.42
CA TRP A 251 19.70 -12.84 0.00
C TRP A 251 20.69 -13.14 -1.13
N VAL A 252 20.20 -13.52 -2.33
CA VAL A 252 21.04 -14.15 -3.35
C VAL A 252 21.94 -13.09 -4.04
N PRO A 253 23.27 -13.27 -4.07
CA PRO A 253 24.16 -12.30 -4.69
C PRO A 253 23.82 -12.02 -6.14
N SER A 254 23.88 -10.75 -6.51
CA SER A 254 23.43 -10.27 -7.82
C SER A 254 24.10 -11.00 -8.98
N ASN A 255 25.39 -11.31 -8.91
CA ASN A 255 26.12 -11.98 -9.99
C ASN A 255 25.77 -13.47 -10.17
N LEU A 256 25.00 -14.06 -9.26
CA LEU A 256 24.55 -15.45 -9.31
C LEU A 256 23.09 -15.57 -9.74
N PHE A 257 22.20 -14.66 -9.30
CA PHE A 257 20.77 -14.74 -9.59
C PHE A 257 20.46 -14.70 -11.10
N ASP A 258 21.11 -13.82 -11.86
CA ASP A 258 20.95 -13.71 -13.33
C ASP A 258 21.52 -14.91 -14.12
N GLN A 259 22.16 -15.88 -13.46
CA GLN A 259 22.49 -17.16 -14.09
C GLN A 259 21.27 -18.12 -14.08
N HIS A 260 20.18 -17.71 -13.45
CA HIS A 260 18.96 -18.50 -13.23
C HIS A 260 17.69 -17.74 -13.66
N THR A 261 17.70 -16.41 -13.67
CA THR A 261 16.57 -15.55 -14.07
C THR A 261 17.01 -14.44 -15.03
N ALA A 262 16.04 -13.71 -15.58
CA ALA A 262 16.25 -12.35 -16.06
C ALA A 262 15.39 -11.42 -15.19
N SER A 263 16.01 -10.37 -14.64
CA SER A 263 15.45 -9.37 -13.71
C SER A 263 15.35 -9.78 -12.22
N THR A 264 15.34 -8.71 -11.41
CA THR A 264 15.20 -8.61 -9.94
C THR A 264 16.14 -9.49 -9.11
N ARG A 265 17.25 -8.92 -8.65
CA ARG A 265 18.21 -9.52 -7.70
C ARG A 265 18.27 -8.60 -6.45
N PHE A 266 19.29 -8.69 -5.58
CA PHE A 266 19.73 -7.59 -4.69
C PHE A 266 18.61 -6.97 -3.78
N ILE A 267 18.80 -5.74 -3.31
CA ILE A 267 17.72 -4.76 -3.08
C ILE A 267 18.13 -3.40 -3.63
N GLY A 268 17.21 -2.69 -4.30
CA GLY A 268 17.53 -1.43 -4.96
C GLY A 268 18.22 -1.62 -6.30
N GLN A 269 17.65 -1.04 -7.36
CA GLN A 269 18.31 -0.89 -8.66
C GLN A 269 18.59 0.58 -8.94
N ASP A 270 19.79 0.81 -9.49
CA ASP A 270 20.29 2.07 -10.01
C ASP A 270 21.02 1.76 -11.32
N GLY A 271 20.29 1.79 -12.44
CA GLY A 271 20.82 1.37 -13.73
C GLY A 271 21.21 -0.12 -13.73
N SER A 272 22.52 -0.38 -13.63
CA SER A 272 23.11 -1.72 -13.48
C SER A 272 23.83 -1.93 -12.13
N LYS A 273 23.48 -1.11 -11.14
CA LYS A 273 24.02 -1.09 -9.77
C LYS A 273 22.92 -1.44 -8.78
N PHE A 274 23.35 -2.10 -7.72
CA PHE A 274 22.56 -3.05 -6.96
C PHE A 274 23.13 -3.10 -5.52
N MET A 275 22.28 -3.00 -4.48
CA MET A 275 22.77 -3.12 -3.10
C MET A 275 22.62 -4.55 -2.58
N GLU A 276 23.73 -5.19 -2.22
CA GLU A 276 23.73 -6.51 -1.56
C GLU A 276 23.34 -6.37 -0.08
N ILE A 277 22.73 -7.39 0.52
CA ILE A 277 22.24 -7.30 1.92
C ILE A 277 23.33 -6.94 2.96
N PRO A 278 24.59 -7.42 2.87
CA PRO A 278 25.67 -6.95 3.74
C PRO A 278 25.97 -5.45 3.57
N GLN A 279 25.85 -4.90 2.36
CA GLN A 279 26.05 -3.48 2.09
C GLN A 279 24.91 -2.64 2.69
N LEU A 280 23.66 -3.14 2.64
CA LEU A 280 22.54 -2.51 3.36
C LEU A 280 22.76 -2.54 4.88
N ALA A 281 23.33 -3.61 5.43
CA ALA A 281 23.71 -3.66 6.84
C ALA A 281 24.80 -2.63 7.20
N GLU A 282 25.80 -2.46 6.33
CA GLU A 282 26.84 -1.42 6.47
C GLU A 282 26.26 0.00 6.35
N ALA A 283 25.30 0.22 5.45
CA ALA A 283 24.63 1.51 5.26
C ALA A 283 23.80 1.94 6.48
N LEU A 284 23.15 0.97 7.13
CA LEU A 284 22.32 1.15 8.33
C LEU A 284 23.11 1.13 9.65
N ASP A 285 24.36 0.68 9.66
CA ASP A 285 25.18 0.62 10.87
C ASP A 285 25.28 1.99 11.58
N GLY A 286 25.02 2.00 12.89
CA GLY A 286 24.90 3.20 13.71
C GLY A 286 23.51 3.87 13.70
N ILE A 287 22.56 3.43 12.87
CA ILE A 287 21.20 3.97 12.79
C ILE A 287 20.18 2.83 12.94
N LYS A 288 19.72 2.58 14.18
CA LYS A 288 18.69 1.57 14.43
C LYS A 288 17.29 2.12 14.11
N MET A 289 16.60 1.48 13.19
CA MET A 289 15.22 1.75 12.83
C MET A 289 14.24 1.08 13.82
N ARG A 290 13.03 1.63 13.93
CA ARG A 290 11.91 0.97 14.60
C ARG A 290 11.40 -0.21 13.76
N TYR A 291 11.21 0.03 12.47
CA TYR A 291 10.91 -1.00 11.49
C TYR A 291 11.61 -0.69 10.16
N ILE A 292 11.90 -1.74 9.40
CA ILE A 292 12.19 -1.64 7.97
C ILE A 292 11.09 -2.38 7.21
N LEU A 293 10.39 -1.66 6.35
CA LEU A 293 9.39 -2.20 5.43
C LEU A 293 10.03 -2.31 4.04
N PHE A 294 9.94 -3.51 3.47
CA PHE A 294 10.43 -3.81 2.14
C PHE A 294 9.28 -3.85 1.14
N ASP A 295 9.13 -2.77 0.37
CA ASP A 295 8.28 -2.74 -0.82
C ASP A 295 9.10 -3.24 -2.02
N ALA A 296 9.52 -4.50 -1.90
CA ALA A 296 10.45 -5.19 -2.78
C ALA A 296 10.26 -6.72 -2.67
N CYS A 297 10.51 -7.44 -3.77
CA CYS A 297 10.31 -8.89 -3.88
C CYS A 297 11.27 -9.72 -2.99
N LEU A 298 10.79 -10.88 -2.52
CA LEU A 298 11.60 -11.96 -1.92
C LEU A 298 12.36 -11.59 -0.61
N MET A 299 12.12 -10.40 -0.05
CA MET A 299 12.88 -9.86 1.08
C MET A 299 12.60 -10.55 2.43
N SER A 300 11.53 -11.34 2.56
CA SER A 300 11.29 -12.16 3.77
C SER A 300 12.10 -13.47 3.75
N SER A 301 13.39 -13.37 3.38
CA SER A 301 14.37 -14.45 3.50
C SER A 301 15.00 -14.42 4.88
N VAL A 302 15.10 -15.58 5.52
CA VAL A 302 15.73 -15.71 6.82
C VAL A 302 17.23 -15.37 6.75
N GLU A 303 17.92 -15.66 5.65
CA GLU A 303 19.31 -15.24 5.41
C GLU A 303 19.45 -13.71 5.38
N ALA A 304 18.56 -13.02 4.66
CA ALA A 304 18.58 -11.58 4.52
C ALA A 304 18.23 -10.90 5.85
N LEU A 305 17.11 -11.27 6.47
CA LEU A 305 16.65 -10.69 7.74
C LEU A 305 17.60 -11.01 8.90
N TYR A 306 18.20 -12.21 8.95
CA TYR A 306 19.21 -12.55 9.95
C TYR A 306 20.48 -11.70 9.80
N THR A 307 20.91 -11.40 8.57
CA THR A 307 22.03 -10.48 8.31
C THR A 307 21.70 -9.07 8.80
N LEU A 308 20.46 -8.61 8.58
CA LEU A 308 19.99 -7.29 8.97
C LEU A 308 19.55 -7.16 10.44
N ARG A 309 19.39 -8.25 11.21
CA ARG A 309 18.65 -8.30 12.50
C ARG A 309 19.02 -7.29 13.59
N LYS A 310 20.13 -6.56 13.46
CA LYS A 310 20.58 -5.51 14.39
C LYS A 310 20.18 -4.09 13.96
N THR A 311 19.74 -3.89 12.71
CA THR A 311 19.42 -2.58 12.13
C THR A 311 17.98 -2.11 12.39
N ALA A 312 17.07 -3.00 12.81
CA ALA A 312 15.68 -2.69 13.12
C ALA A 312 15.18 -3.43 14.38
N ASP A 313 14.05 -3.02 14.97
CA ASP A 313 13.29 -3.88 15.91
C ASP A 313 12.38 -4.87 15.15
N TYR A 314 11.82 -4.45 14.00
CA TYR A 314 10.91 -5.25 13.18
C TYR A 314 11.22 -5.15 11.68
N PHE A 315 10.84 -6.18 10.94
CA PHE A 315 10.80 -6.17 9.48
C PHE A 315 9.39 -6.47 8.97
N ILE A 316 8.97 -5.76 7.92
CA ILE A 316 7.75 -6.05 7.16
C ILE A 316 8.19 -6.43 5.74
N ALA A 317 7.92 -7.66 5.32
CA ALA A 317 8.47 -8.20 4.07
C ALA A 317 7.57 -9.27 3.43
N SER A 318 7.68 -9.44 2.11
CA SER A 318 7.08 -10.54 1.35
C SER A 318 8.11 -11.66 1.14
N PRO A 319 7.79 -12.94 1.44
CA PRO A 319 8.62 -14.07 1.00
C PRO A 319 8.51 -14.34 -0.52
N THR A 320 7.46 -13.87 -1.20
CA THR A 320 7.25 -13.97 -2.66
C THR A 320 7.61 -12.68 -3.40
N GLU A 321 7.43 -12.68 -4.72
CA GLU A 321 7.26 -11.45 -5.51
C GLU A 321 6.13 -10.55 -4.96
N VAL A 322 6.30 -9.23 -5.11
CA VAL A 322 5.32 -8.18 -4.79
C VAL A 322 4.86 -7.55 -6.10
N LEU A 323 3.56 -7.28 -6.25
CA LEU A 323 3.05 -6.64 -7.46
C LEU A 323 3.45 -5.15 -7.50
N ALA A 324 3.89 -4.65 -8.65
CA ALA A 324 4.50 -3.32 -8.83
C ALA A 324 3.68 -2.11 -8.28
N SER A 325 2.39 -2.28 -8.02
CA SER A 325 1.58 -1.27 -7.31
C SER A 325 1.89 -1.12 -5.82
N GLY A 326 2.83 -1.90 -5.26
CA GLY A 326 3.46 -1.73 -3.94
C GLY A 326 2.53 -1.82 -2.74
N PHE A 327 2.85 -1.15 -1.63
CA PHE A 327 1.97 -1.16 -0.45
C PHE A 327 0.71 -0.27 -0.60
N PRO A 328 -0.35 -0.47 0.21
CA PRO A 328 -1.50 0.44 0.30
C PRO A 328 -1.14 1.72 1.07
N TYR A 329 -0.36 2.62 0.46
CA TYR A 329 0.22 3.77 1.15
C TYR A 329 -0.79 4.77 1.74
N LYS A 330 -2.01 4.85 1.20
CA LYS A 330 -3.08 5.70 1.76
C LYS A 330 -3.52 5.19 3.13
N GLU A 331 -3.60 3.88 3.27
CA GLU A 331 -4.05 3.18 4.47
C GLU A 331 -2.90 2.97 5.47
N ILE A 332 -1.72 2.55 5.01
CA ILE A 332 -0.63 2.15 5.92
C ILE A 332 0.14 3.32 6.54
N VAL A 333 0.24 4.48 5.87
CA VAL A 333 1.07 5.59 6.40
C VAL A 333 0.52 6.11 7.75
N PRO A 334 -0.80 6.32 7.93
CA PRO A 334 -1.37 6.58 9.25
C PRO A 334 -1.12 5.47 10.28
N MET A 335 -1.08 4.19 9.87
CA MET A 335 -0.84 3.05 10.77
C MET A 335 0.63 2.97 11.23
N LEU A 336 1.58 3.25 10.34
CA LEU A 336 3.01 3.24 10.62
C LEU A 336 3.42 4.34 11.61
N PHE A 337 2.82 5.53 11.53
CA PHE A 337 2.98 6.60 12.53
C PHE A 337 2.38 6.24 13.91
N GLN A 338 1.51 5.24 13.98
CA GLN A 338 0.93 4.69 15.21
C GLN A 338 1.65 3.44 15.72
N ASP A 339 2.76 3.03 15.07
CA ASP A 339 3.48 1.75 15.33
C ASP A 339 2.58 0.50 15.14
N ASN A 340 1.45 0.63 14.41
CA ASN A 340 0.51 -0.45 14.12
C ASN A 340 0.98 -1.30 12.93
N LEU A 341 2.14 -1.95 13.10
CA LEU A 341 2.83 -2.71 12.06
C LEU A 341 1.99 -3.91 11.58
N LYS A 342 1.24 -4.54 12.48
CA LYS A 342 0.31 -5.62 12.13
C LYS A 342 -0.83 -5.12 11.25
N GLY A 343 -1.43 -3.97 11.58
CA GLY A 343 -2.46 -3.33 10.76
C GLY A 343 -1.97 -3.00 9.35
N ALA A 344 -0.72 -2.57 9.20
CA ALA A 344 -0.11 -2.34 7.89
C ALA A 344 -0.01 -3.63 7.05
N CYS A 345 0.35 -4.76 7.67
CA CYS A 345 0.36 -6.07 7.01
C CYS A 345 -1.06 -6.55 6.65
N GLU A 346 -2.05 -6.32 7.53
CA GLU A 346 -3.46 -6.63 7.28
C GLU A 346 -4.02 -5.77 6.12
N ALA A 347 -3.64 -4.50 6.01
CA ALA A 347 -4.00 -3.64 4.90
C ALA A 347 -3.39 -4.12 3.57
N PHE A 348 -2.11 -4.54 3.57
CA PHE A 348 -1.45 -5.12 2.40
C PHE A 348 -2.19 -6.35 1.87
N ILE A 349 -2.52 -7.31 2.73
CA ILE A 349 -3.26 -8.51 2.30
C ILE A 349 -4.70 -8.16 1.90
N ASN A 350 -5.35 -7.17 2.53
CA ASN A 350 -6.67 -6.71 2.08
C ASN A 350 -6.64 -6.09 0.66
N LYS A 351 -5.58 -5.38 0.27
CA LYS A 351 -5.36 -4.89 -1.10
C LYS A 351 -5.23 -6.03 -2.11
N TYR A 352 -4.54 -7.11 -1.74
CA TYR A 352 -4.19 -8.20 -2.65
C TYR A 352 -5.01 -9.50 -2.53
N ARG A 353 -6.02 -9.55 -1.63
CA ARG A 353 -6.84 -10.74 -1.33
C ARG A 353 -7.52 -11.43 -2.52
N LEU A 354 -7.68 -10.74 -3.66
CA LEU A 354 -8.30 -11.26 -4.89
C LEU A 354 -7.29 -11.53 -6.02
N SER A 355 -5.98 -11.40 -5.76
CA SER A 355 -4.93 -11.57 -6.77
C SER A 355 -3.72 -12.34 -6.22
N SER A 356 -2.72 -11.65 -5.67
CA SER A 356 -1.44 -12.22 -5.24
C SER A 356 -0.79 -11.33 -4.19
N GLY A 357 -0.64 -11.84 -2.97
CA GLY A 357 0.12 -11.17 -1.93
C GLY A 357 0.50 -12.13 -0.81
N THR A 358 1.74 -12.01 -0.33
CA THR A 358 2.22 -12.65 0.90
C THR A 358 2.90 -11.60 1.77
N ILE A 359 2.80 -11.73 3.10
CA ILE A 359 3.39 -10.78 4.03
C ILE A 359 3.80 -11.48 5.33
N ALA A 360 4.89 -11.01 5.92
CA ALA A 360 5.32 -11.35 7.27
C ALA A 360 5.72 -10.09 8.04
N LEU A 361 5.39 -10.07 9.34
CA LEU A 361 5.92 -9.16 10.34
C LEU A 361 6.87 -9.94 11.24
N VAL A 362 8.16 -9.62 11.16
CA VAL A 362 9.24 -10.36 11.80
C VAL A 362 9.84 -9.53 12.93
N GLN A 363 9.90 -10.09 14.14
CA GLN A 363 10.55 -9.48 15.31
C GLN A 363 12.05 -9.82 15.30
N SER A 364 12.91 -8.81 15.24
CA SER A 364 14.34 -9.00 14.91
C SER A 364 15.15 -9.67 16.02
N ASP A 365 14.86 -9.38 17.29
CA ASP A 365 15.59 -9.91 18.45
C ASP A 365 15.37 -11.43 18.68
N LYS A 366 14.42 -12.03 17.98
CA LYS A 366 14.13 -13.47 17.99
C LYS A 366 14.92 -14.27 16.96
N LEU A 367 15.50 -13.62 15.96
CA LEU A 367 16.21 -14.29 14.87
C LEU A 367 17.45 -15.09 15.34
N ASP A 368 18.14 -14.64 16.40
CA ASP A 368 19.23 -15.43 17.03
C ASP A 368 18.71 -16.70 17.73
N ALA A 369 17.51 -16.69 18.31
CA ALA A 369 16.88 -17.86 18.91
C ALA A 369 16.34 -18.84 17.84
N LEU A 370 15.78 -18.32 16.74
CA LEU A 370 15.36 -19.13 15.59
C LEU A 370 16.56 -19.84 14.93
N ALA A 371 17.70 -19.15 14.79
CA ALA A 371 18.93 -19.75 14.28
C ALA A 371 19.45 -20.87 15.19
N ALA A 372 19.41 -20.68 16.51
CA ALA A 372 19.77 -21.72 17.48
C ALA A 372 18.86 -22.95 17.36
N ALA A 373 17.54 -22.77 17.33
CA ALA A 373 16.60 -23.89 17.21
C ALA A 373 16.72 -24.61 15.84
N MET A 374 17.03 -23.90 14.75
CA MET A 374 17.29 -24.51 13.45
C MET A 374 18.62 -25.28 13.40
N LYS A 375 19.63 -24.85 14.17
CA LYS A 375 20.88 -25.61 14.37
C LYS A 375 20.61 -26.95 15.06
N ASP A 376 19.74 -26.95 16.07
CA ASP A 376 19.37 -28.17 16.81
C ASP A 376 18.58 -29.13 15.91
N VAL A 377 17.63 -28.63 15.10
CA VAL A 377 16.93 -29.38 14.03
C VAL A 377 17.92 -30.04 13.06
N ARG A 378 18.90 -29.29 12.54
CA ARG A 378 19.94 -29.84 11.65
C ARG A 378 20.83 -30.88 12.35
N THR A 379 21.15 -30.66 13.61
CA THR A 379 21.97 -31.58 14.41
C THR A 379 21.22 -32.90 14.65
N ALA A 380 19.94 -32.84 15.02
CA ALA A 380 19.08 -34.01 15.23
C ALA A 380 18.81 -34.81 13.95
N ALA A 381 18.71 -34.12 12.80
CA ALA A 381 18.58 -34.76 11.49
C ALA A 381 19.87 -35.42 10.98
N GLY A 382 21.02 -35.10 11.59
CA GLY A 382 22.35 -35.29 11.02
C GLY A 382 22.64 -34.23 9.96
N ASN A 383 23.61 -33.36 10.22
CA ASN A 383 23.85 -32.08 9.53
C ASN A 383 23.86 -32.11 7.98
N ASN A 384 24.16 -33.26 7.38
CA ASN A 384 24.32 -33.44 5.93
C ASN A 384 23.14 -34.19 5.28
N LYS A 385 21.99 -34.34 5.98
CA LYS A 385 20.78 -34.95 5.45
C LYS A 385 20.21 -34.12 4.29
N GLN A 386 20.18 -34.68 3.09
CA GLN A 386 19.44 -34.13 1.96
C GLN A 386 17.93 -34.38 2.13
N VAL A 387 17.12 -33.46 1.58
CA VAL A 387 15.66 -33.49 1.58
C VAL A 387 15.14 -33.47 0.14
N ASP A 388 13.96 -34.04 -0.11
CA ASP A 388 13.32 -33.91 -1.42
C ASP A 388 12.75 -32.49 -1.59
N CYS A 389 13.50 -31.64 -2.29
CA CYS A 389 13.13 -30.26 -2.57
C CYS A 389 11.85 -30.15 -3.43
N ASN A 390 11.37 -31.23 -4.07
CA ASN A 390 10.10 -31.22 -4.80
C ASN A 390 8.88 -31.36 -3.87
N ALA A 391 9.09 -31.76 -2.61
CA ALA A 391 8.06 -31.91 -1.60
C ALA A 391 7.92 -30.69 -0.65
N ILE A 392 8.73 -29.66 -0.87
CA ILE A 392 8.79 -28.44 -0.04
C ILE A 392 8.29 -27.27 -0.87
N GLN A 393 7.39 -26.45 -0.31
CA GLN A 393 6.85 -25.25 -0.97
C GLN A 393 7.98 -24.28 -1.38
N GLY A 394 8.00 -23.88 -2.64
CA GLY A 394 8.77 -22.73 -3.12
C GLY A 394 7.98 -21.42 -3.06
N TYR A 395 8.69 -20.30 -2.85
CA TYR A 395 8.12 -18.94 -2.87
C TYR A 395 8.37 -18.18 -4.19
N GLU A 396 8.86 -18.89 -5.22
CA GLU A 396 8.91 -18.43 -6.62
C GLU A 396 8.55 -19.59 -7.59
N GLY A 397 8.71 -19.37 -8.89
CA GLY A 397 8.43 -20.34 -9.96
C GLY A 397 9.66 -21.04 -10.59
N LEU A 398 10.87 -20.87 -10.07
CA LEU A 398 12.08 -21.58 -10.55
C LEU A 398 12.01 -23.08 -10.21
N LYS A 399 12.73 -23.93 -10.96
CA LYS A 399 12.78 -25.39 -10.69
C LYS A 399 14.20 -25.95 -10.91
N PRO A 400 14.96 -26.29 -9.85
CA PRO A 400 14.61 -26.18 -8.43
C PRO A 400 14.54 -24.71 -7.96
N HIS A 401 13.86 -24.48 -6.84
CA HIS A 401 13.75 -23.17 -6.21
C HIS A 401 15.09 -22.74 -5.55
N LEU A 402 15.22 -21.43 -5.36
CA LEU A 402 16.18 -20.74 -4.50
C LEU A 402 15.56 -20.37 -3.14
N PHE A 403 14.23 -20.22 -3.08
CA PHE A 403 13.49 -19.80 -1.88
C PHE A 403 12.42 -20.84 -1.53
N TYR A 404 12.63 -21.55 -0.42
CA TYR A 404 11.73 -22.58 0.12
C TYR A 404 11.13 -22.15 1.47
N ASP A 405 9.98 -22.70 1.83
CA ASP A 405 9.37 -22.53 3.16
C ASP A 405 10.24 -23.13 4.28
N LEU A 406 10.63 -22.27 5.23
CA LEU A 406 11.57 -22.61 6.31
C LEU A 406 10.99 -23.62 7.32
N GLU A 407 9.68 -23.62 7.57
CA GLU A 407 9.06 -24.61 8.47
C GLU A 407 9.02 -25.99 7.80
N GLN A 408 8.62 -26.05 6.53
CA GLN A 408 8.59 -27.29 5.75
C GLN A 408 9.99 -27.86 5.54
N TYR A 409 11.04 -27.02 5.44
CA TYR A 409 12.42 -27.49 5.44
C TYR A 409 12.80 -28.16 6.77
N ALA A 410 12.45 -27.55 7.91
CA ALA A 410 12.68 -28.16 9.23
C ALA A 410 11.90 -29.49 9.39
N GLU A 411 10.62 -29.52 8.99
CA GLU A 411 9.77 -30.72 9.00
C GLU A 411 10.32 -31.85 8.09
N ALA A 412 10.96 -31.51 6.97
CA ALA A 412 11.62 -32.47 6.09
C ALA A 412 12.95 -33.01 6.66
N LEU A 413 13.63 -32.23 7.52
CA LEU A 413 14.87 -32.63 8.19
C LEU A 413 14.61 -33.63 9.32
N THR A 414 13.68 -33.37 10.23
CA THR A 414 13.37 -34.25 11.37
C THR A 414 11.93 -34.10 11.86
N SER A 415 11.43 -35.08 12.60
CA SER A 415 10.17 -34.95 13.35
C SER A 415 10.33 -34.11 14.63
N ASP A 416 11.56 -33.95 15.14
CA ASP A 416 11.84 -33.15 16.33
C ASP A 416 12.04 -31.67 15.99
N VAL A 417 10.93 -30.99 15.74
CA VAL A 417 10.87 -29.56 15.38
C VAL A 417 10.13 -28.71 16.42
N GLY A 418 9.82 -29.26 17.61
CA GLY A 418 8.99 -28.61 18.62
C GLY A 418 9.54 -27.25 19.08
N ALA A 419 10.81 -27.21 19.47
CA ALA A 419 11.49 -25.97 19.88
C ALA A 419 11.60 -24.97 18.72
N PHE A 420 11.91 -25.45 17.52
CA PHE A 420 11.99 -24.63 16.31
C PHE A 420 10.65 -23.96 15.98
N LYS A 421 9.51 -24.69 16.02
CA LYS A 421 8.19 -24.10 15.76
C LYS A 421 7.79 -23.05 16.81
N THR A 422 8.21 -23.21 18.06
CA THR A 422 8.06 -22.17 19.09
C THR A 422 8.88 -20.93 18.76
N ALA A 423 10.18 -21.08 18.46
CA ALA A 423 11.06 -19.96 18.11
C ALA A 423 10.59 -19.24 16.83
N LEU A 424 10.10 -19.99 15.84
CA LEU A 424 9.54 -19.46 14.60
C LEU A 424 8.29 -18.62 14.86
N LYS A 425 7.38 -19.08 15.73
CA LYS A 425 6.18 -18.34 16.11
C LYS A 425 6.46 -17.10 16.97
N GLU A 426 7.54 -17.10 17.76
CA GLU A 426 8.01 -15.87 18.41
C GLU A 426 8.66 -14.89 17.42
N THR A 427 9.27 -15.40 16.35
CA THR A 427 9.97 -14.58 15.34
C THR A 427 9.01 -13.98 14.32
N VAL A 428 8.06 -14.75 13.80
CA VAL A 428 7.05 -14.33 12.83
C VAL A 428 5.74 -14.06 13.58
N ILE A 429 5.61 -12.85 14.12
CA ILE A 429 4.50 -12.47 15.00
C ILE A 429 3.19 -12.20 14.26
N TYR A 430 3.25 -12.05 12.93
CA TYR A 430 2.11 -12.11 12.03
C TYR A 430 2.59 -12.57 10.64
N GLU A 431 1.85 -13.46 10.00
CA GLU A 431 1.96 -13.75 8.57
C GLU A 431 0.56 -13.84 7.95
N ALA A 432 0.47 -13.61 6.64
CA ALA A 432 -0.73 -13.90 5.87
C ALA A 432 -0.42 -14.00 4.37
N HIS A 433 -1.23 -14.76 3.65
CA HIS A 433 -1.07 -15.02 2.21
C HIS A 433 -2.40 -15.22 1.47
N THR A 434 -2.38 -14.96 0.16
CA THR A 434 -3.32 -15.54 -0.81
C THR A 434 -3.02 -17.02 -1.07
N SER A 435 -4.02 -17.81 -1.46
CA SER A 435 -3.89 -19.25 -1.72
C SER A 435 -3.05 -19.63 -2.94
N SER A 436 -2.63 -18.64 -3.71
CA SER A 436 -1.62 -18.70 -4.76
C SER A 436 -0.96 -17.32 -4.93
N PHE A 437 0.22 -17.27 -5.53
CA PHE A 437 0.89 -16.03 -5.92
C PHE A 437 1.24 -16.04 -7.41
N ILE A 438 1.34 -14.84 -7.99
CA ILE A 438 1.78 -14.59 -9.37
C ILE A 438 3.31 -14.48 -9.35
N THR A 439 3.96 -14.96 -10.41
CA THR A 439 5.43 -14.96 -10.55
C THR A 439 5.84 -14.70 -11.99
N GLY A 440 6.95 -13.99 -12.20
CA GLY A 440 7.54 -13.77 -13.52
C GLY A 440 8.01 -15.05 -14.24
N TYR A 441 8.23 -16.15 -13.51
CA TYR A 441 8.89 -17.35 -14.04
C TYR A 441 7.94 -18.37 -14.71
N GLN A 442 6.62 -18.29 -14.48
CA GLN A 442 5.63 -19.14 -15.12
C GLN A 442 4.26 -18.46 -15.29
N LYS A 443 3.47 -18.88 -16.29
CA LYS A 443 2.19 -18.23 -16.63
C LYS A 443 1.08 -18.48 -15.61
N ASP A 444 1.05 -19.67 -15.03
CA ASP A 444 0.03 -20.08 -14.07
C ASP A 444 0.46 -19.70 -12.65
N PRO A 445 -0.42 -19.15 -11.79
CA PRO A 445 -0.07 -18.84 -10.41
C PRO A 445 0.46 -20.05 -9.63
N VAL A 446 1.52 -19.84 -8.85
CA VAL A 446 2.05 -20.88 -7.96
C VAL A 446 1.12 -21.01 -6.76
N ARG A 447 0.59 -22.22 -6.53
CA ARG A 447 -0.25 -22.50 -5.36
C ARG A 447 0.57 -22.38 -4.07
N LEU A 448 -0.03 -21.78 -3.05
CA LEU A 448 0.54 -21.59 -1.73
C LEU A 448 -0.51 -21.98 -0.67
N PRO A 449 -0.54 -23.24 -0.20
CA PRO A 449 -1.56 -23.74 0.73
C PRO A 449 -1.15 -23.62 2.21
N LYS A 450 0.13 -23.35 2.48
CA LYS A 450 0.75 -23.08 3.78
C LYS A 450 1.94 -22.15 3.53
N SER A 451 2.17 -21.21 4.44
CA SER A 451 3.36 -20.37 4.53
C SER A 451 3.74 -20.25 6.01
N CYS A 452 5.02 -20.18 6.30
CA CYS A 452 5.54 -19.75 7.61
C CYS A 452 6.03 -18.28 7.63
N GLY A 453 5.84 -17.55 6.53
CA GLY A 453 6.25 -16.14 6.36
C GLY A 453 7.73 -15.92 6.08
N LEU A 454 8.58 -16.94 6.23
CA LEU A 454 10.03 -16.88 6.00
C LEU A 454 10.48 -17.88 4.93
N SER A 455 11.20 -17.39 3.93
CA SER A 455 11.90 -18.22 2.96
C SER A 455 13.32 -18.54 3.41
N CYS A 456 13.87 -19.65 2.91
CA CYS A 456 15.27 -20.05 3.09
C CYS A 456 15.81 -20.79 1.85
N PHE A 457 17.13 -20.84 1.69
CA PHE A 457 17.76 -21.66 0.66
C PHE A 457 18.00 -23.10 1.13
N ILE A 458 17.79 -24.06 0.23
CA ILE A 458 18.13 -25.48 0.40
C ILE A 458 19.08 -25.89 -0.72
N ASP A 459 20.20 -26.54 -0.37
CA ASP A 459 21.09 -27.10 -1.38
C ASP A 459 20.43 -28.27 -2.13
N SER A 460 20.07 -28.03 -3.39
CA SER A 460 19.56 -29.02 -4.33
C SER A 460 20.68 -29.74 -5.12
N GLY A 461 21.95 -29.42 -4.85
CA GLY A 461 23.12 -29.90 -5.61
C GLY A 461 23.27 -29.30 -7.02
N LYS A 462 22.32 -28.47 -7.47
CA LYS A 462 22.32 -27.89 -8.84
C LYS A 462 22.90 -26.49 -8.93
N PHE A 463 23.09 -25.80 -7.81
CA PHE A 463 23.56 -24.41 -7.75
C PHE A 463 24.84 -24.27 -6.90
N PRO A 464 25.99 -24.83 -7.33
CA PRO A 464 27.19 -24.95 -6.48
C PRO A 464 27.81 -23.60 -6.07
N GLU A 465 27.77 -22.59 -6.94
CA GLU A 465 28.25 -21.24 -6.60
C GLU A 465 27.28 -20.50 -5.67
N THR A 466 25.97 -20.74 -5.81
CA THR A 466 24.93 -20.22 -4.91
C THR A 466 25.01 -20.86 -3.53
N GLN A 467 25.24 -22.17 -3.44
CA GLN A 467 25.54 -22.87 -2.18
C GLN A 467 26.80 -22.30 -1.51
N LYS A 468 27.87 -22.09 -2.28
CA LYS A 468 29.14 -21.50 -1.82
C LYS A 468 28.95 -20.07 -1.29
N ALA A 469 28.07 -19.27 -1.91
CA ALA A 469 27.67 -17.96 -1.39
C ALA A 469 26.80 -18.07 -0.13
N TRP A 470 25.83 -18.99 -0.12
CA TRP A 470 24.95 -19.24 1.04
C TRP A 470 25.74 -19.59 2.29
N LEU A 471 26.75 -20.47 2.18
CA LEU A 471 27.67 -20.83 3.26
C LEU A 471 28.49 -19.64 3.81
N ALA A 472 28.56 -18.51 3.10
CA ALA A 472 29.17 -17.26 3.57
C ALA A 472 28.18 -16.31 4.27
N THR A 473 26.87 -16.58 4.26
CA THR A 473 25.86 -15.80 5.00
C THR A 473 25.99 -16.00 6.51
N ASP A 474 25.54 -15.01 7.29
CA ASP A 474 25.54 -15.12 8.74
C ASP A 474 24.53 -16.16 9.27
N TRP A 475 23.43 -16.39 8.55
CA TRP A 475 22.46 -17.43 8.86
C TRP A 475 23.07 -18.83 8.74
N ALA A 476 23.74 -19.14 7.61
CA ALA A 476 24.37 -20.45 7.40
C ALA A 476 25.43 -20.74 8.49
N LYS A 477 26.24 -19.75 8.86
CA LYS A 477 27.20 -19.85 9.99
C LYS A 477 26.48 -20.15 11.31
N ALA A 478 25.40 -19.42 11.60
CA ALA A 478 24.66 -19.55 12.86
C ALA A 478 23.99 -20.92 13.02
N ILE A 479 23.34 -21.43 11.96
CA ILE A 479 22.74 -22.78 11.96
C ILE A 479 23.77 -23.92 11.85
N GLY A 480 25.07 -23.61 11.88
CA GLY A 480 26.16 -24.59 11.82
C GLY A 480 26.28 -25.31 10.48
N ALA A 481 26.00 -24.64 9.36
CA ALA A 481 26.21 -25.21 8.04
C ALA A 481 27.71 -25.19 7.66
N SER A 482 28.17 -26.27 7.03
CA SER A 482 29.52 -26.43 6.51
C SER A 482 29.48 -27.11 5.15
N LYS A 483 30.65 -27.24 4.52
CA LYS A 483 30.89 -28.27 3.51
C LYS A 483 31.08 -29.64 4.19
#